data_AF-A0A1T0C9F2-F1
#
_entry.id   AF-A0A1T0C9F2-F1
#
_cell.length_a   1.000
_cell.length_b   1.000
_cell.length_c   1.000
_cell.angle_alpha   90.00
_cell.angle_beta   90.00
_cell.angle_gamma   90.00
#
_symmetry.space_group_name_H-M   'P 1'
#
loop_
_entity.id
_entity.type
_entity.pdbx_description
1 polymer ?
#
loop_
_entity_poly.entity_id
_entity_poly.type
_entity_poly.pdbx_seq_one_letter_code
_entity_poly.pdbx_strand_id
1 'polypeptide(L)'
;MGKNKNKKKKGVGRIIKLFRNYGYISTDSFGQEGEELPFQFTPEMIKEIDGIEYIEYSKEAEFNIKKGVSLRDKIIREASDLKFDSRNLIQEKRVESKSYLEQVKEKFDLFNIQLPTKNQMENEIRELDLVVDQFTASVLKNFYDSVLVDDEAILYEYLKKIGFQPYMLDYIVNGLFIEKTLGNLKKIDVKHIVKIDDIDKVFREKILRWILGIENSYKSLLSRLATQREGGDEIAARVVRHWKNSTDDVKETQYKRAQNRYKYLSYSDKFDYINSDIIPLEDLMDQMDLSTLESLLDKFDVFSKESISTGGRLLTPFVKDIVLHKTVLSDLRIIRNAAAHGRFVIPTIVNPDYNPNWDLEFDNPLERTKIKDWFIFGYLKQVLISQGFDESMSVGIAQTIFGNPYRKAWFELNFIYHRFISLFDEKMYNDFKNESNYFLDYDSDYDRNEQEKNVNPILKDIGDLTKFESDSLLQYFPPAYKTIANEASLAEKTASLHFYETGIHLQKYS
;
A
#
# COMPACT_ATOMS: atom_id res chain seq x y z
N MET A 1 1.62 42.41 6.01
CA MET A 1 2.21 41.58 7.09
C MET A 1 1.13 41.24 8.13
N GLY A 2 0.44 40.11 7.94
CA GLY A 2 -0.60 39.63 8.86
C GLY A 2 0.02 38.82 9.99
N LYS A 3 -0.28 39.21 11.23
CA LYS A 3 0.23 38.63 12.48
C LYS A 3 0.02 37.11 12.53
N ASN A 4 1.09 36.38 12.87
CA ASN A 4 1.03 35.00 13.35
C ASN A 4 0.02 34.90 14.50
N LYS A 5 -1.17 34.38 14.24
CA LYS A 5 -2.04 33.85 15.29
C LYS A 5 -1.27 32.66 15.90
N ASN A 6 -0.81 32.80 17.14
CA ASN A 6 -0.33 31.67 17.93
C ASN A 6 -1.40 30.58 17.89
N LYS A 7 -1.20 29.54 17.06
CA LYS A 7 -2.08 28.38 17.05
C LYS A 7 -2.04 27.78 18.46
N LYS A 8 -3.19 27.73 19.15
CA LYS A 8 -3.32 27.05 20.44
C LYS A 8 -2.64 25.69 20.30
N LYS A 9 -1.66 25.41 21.16
CA LYS A 9 -1.00 24.10 21.26
C LYS A 9 -1.69 23.19 22.28
N LYS A 10 -2.44 23.79 23.20
CA LYS A 10 -3.18 23.13 24.27
C LYS A 10 -4.66 23.07 23.94
N GLY A 11 -5.25 21.91 24.15
CA GLY A 11 -6.68 21.66 24.03
C GLY A 11 -7.24 21.06 25.31
N VAL A 12 -8.55 21.16 25.46
CA VAL A 12 -9.34 20.43 26.44
C VAL A 12 -10.32 19.57 25.67
N GLY A 13 -10.53 18.34 26.12
CA GLY A 13 -11.43 17.42 25.46
C GLY A 13 -11.94 16.34 26.41
N ARG A 14 -12.89 15.55 25.91
CA ARG A 14 -13.52 14.47 26.64
C ARG A 14 -13.08 13.12 26.08
N ILE A 15 -12.63 12.21 26.93
CA ILE A 15 -12.35 10.83 26.54
C ILE A 15 -13.68 10.16 26.18
N ILE A 16 -13.76 9.64 24.96
CA ILE A 16 -14.98 9.04 24.38
C ILE A 16 -14.86 7.53 24.18
N LYS A 17 -13.63 7.01 24.05
CA LYS A 17 -13.39 5.59 23.81
C LYS A 17 -12.02 5.18 24.32
N LEU A 18 -11.93 4.01 24.93
CA LEU A 18 -10.69 3.39 25.39
C LEU A 18 -10.53 2.01 24.76
N PHE A 19 -9.31 1.70 24.35
CA PHE A 19 -8.86 0.39 23.89
C PHE A 19 -7.77 -0.13 24.83
N ARG A 20 -7.10 -1.24 24.50
CA ARG A 20 -6.04 -1.80 25.34
C ARG A 20 -4.80 -0.89 25.46
N ASN A 21 -4.48 -0.11 24.42
CA ASN A 21 -3.21 0.65 24.34
C ASN A 21 -3.37 2.15 24.09
N TYR A 22 -4.57 2.59 23.71
CA TYR A 22 -4.84 3.95 23.27
C TYR A 22 -6.32 4.28 23.48
N GLY A 23 -6.66 5.56 23.39
CA GLY A 23 -8.05 6.03 23.40
C GLY A 23 -8.28 7.14 22.40
N TYR A 24 -9.52 7.64 22.38
CA TYR A 24 -9.90 8.83 21.61
C TYR A 24 -10.43 9.91 22.53
N ILE A 25 -10.05 11.14 22.21
CA ILE A 25 -10.54 12.36 22.86
C ILE A 25 -11.31 13.20 21.86
N SER A 26 -12.53 13.61 22.20
CA SER A 26 -13.32 14.56 21.42
C SER A 26 -13.03 15.99 21.92
N THR A 27 -12.80 16.94 21.02
CA THR A 27 -12.42 18.32 21.35
C THR A 27 -12.97 19.34 20.36
N ASP A 28 -13.30 20.54 20.86
CA ASP A 28 -13.63 21.71 20.03
C ASP A 28 -12.47 22.73 20.00
N SER A 29 -11.35 22.41 20.65
CA SER A 29 -10.30 23.38 21.01
C SER A 29 -9.54 23.95 19.82
N PHE A 30 -9.62 23.32 18.65
CA PHE A 30 -8.81 23.64 17.47
C PHE A 30 -9.63 24.11 16.26
N GLY A 31 -10.86 24.57 16.50
CA GLY A 31 -11.71 25.21 15.50
C GLY A 31 -12.50 24.24 14.63
N GLN A 32 -12.60 22.98 15.07
CA GLN A 32 -13.48 21.95 14.50
C GLN A 32 -14.32 21.42 15.66
N GLU A 33 -15.64 21.48 15.52
CA GLU A 33 -16.57 20.95 16.53
C GLU A 33 -16.54 19.42 16.48
N GLY A 34 -16.43 18.78 17.65
CA GLY A 34 -16.42 17.33 17.81
C GLY A 34 -15.20 16.64 17.23
N GLU A 35 -14.05 17.31 17.07
CA GLU A 35 -12.84 16.69 16.52
C GLU A 35 -12.36 15.53 17.39
N GLU A 36 -12.24 14.34 16.82
CA GLU A 36 -11.70 13.16 17.51
C GLU A 36 -10.19 13.01 17.28
N LEU A 37 -9.42 12.94 18.36
CA LEU A 37 -7.98 12.76 18.33
C LEU A 37 -7.58 11.48 19.08
N PRO A 38 -6.74 10.61 18.48
CA PRO A 38 -6.20 9.48 19.20
C PRO A 38 -5.14 9.93 20.23
N PHE A 39 -4.98 9.16 21.30
CA PHE A 39 -3.86 9.29 22.25
C PHE A 39 -3.39 7.92 22.74
N GLN A 40 -2.08 7.75 22.90
CA GLN A 40 -1.50 6.56 23.50
C GLN A 40 -1.53 6.63 25.04
N PHE A 41 -1.76 5.50 25.70
CA PHE A 41 -1.65 5.44 27.16
C PHE A 41 -0.20 5.56 27.61
N THR A 42 0.02 6.25 28.72
CA THR A 42 1.33 6.30 29.37
C THR A 42 1.39 5.27 30.49
N PRO A 43 2.60 4.81 30.91
CA PRO A 43 2.74 3.86 32.00
C PRO A 43 2.05 4.32 33.30
N GLU A 44 1.99 5.64 33.55
CA GLU A 44 1.38 6.20 34.76
C GLU A 44 -0.14 5.98 34.81
N MET A 45 -0.78 5.86 33.64
CA MET A 45 -2.22 5.58 33.50
C MET A 45 -2.55 4.12 33.82
N ILE A 46 -1.59 3.21 33.80
CA ILE A 46 -1.84 1.79 34.01
C ILE A 46 -1.61 1.46 35.48
N LYS A 47 -2.64 0.97 36.17
CA LYS A 47 -2.58 0.52 37.57
C LYS A 47 -2.82 -0.99 37.63
N GLU A 48 -1.99 -1.70 38.38
CA GLU A 48 -2.21 -3.10 38.67
C GLU A 48 -2.72 -3.25 40.10
N ILE A 49 -3.88 -3.88 40.26
CA ILE A 49 -4.52 -4.15 41.55
C ILE A 49 -4.92 -5.62 41.55
N ASP A 50 -4.39 -6.41 42.49
CA ASP A 50 -4.65 -7.85 42.61
C ASP A 50 -4.41 -8.66 41.31
N GLY A 51 -3.39 -8.28 40.54
CA GLY A 51 -3.05 -8.92 39.25
C GLY A 51 -3.94 -8.50 38.08
N ILE A 52 -4.84 -7.54 38.27
CA ILE A 52 -5.71 -7.00 37.23
C ILE A 52 -5.24 -5.59 36.84
N GLU A 53 -5.05 -5.37 35.54
CA GLU A 53 -4.70 -4.05 35.00
C GLU A 53 -5.94 -3.16 34.82
N TYR A 54 -5.83 -1.91 35.26
CA TYR A 54 -6.82 -0.84 35.11
C TYR A 54 -6.19 0.35 34.39
N ILE A 55 -7.02 1.06 33.61
CA ILE A 55 -6.70 2.36 33.02
C ILE A 55 -7.29 3.42 33.95
N GLU A 56 -6.43 4.27 34.50
CA GLU A 56 -6.80 5.40 35.35
C GLU A 56 -6.79 6.70 34.53
N TYR A 57 -7.94 7.39 34.48
CA TYR A 57 -8.13 8.60 33.69
C TYR A 57 -9.25 9.47 34.27
N SER A 58 -9.34 10.74 33.88
CA SER A 58 -10.55 11.57 34.08
C SER A 58 -11.30 11.74 32.76
N LYS A 59 -12.63 11.83 32.79
CA LYS A 59 -13.46 12.01 31.58
C LYS A 59 -13.04 13.23 30.76
N GLU A 60 -12.67 14.31 31.42
CA GLU A 60 -12.10 15.50 30.80
C GLU A 60 -10.59 15.50 30.98
N ALA A 61 -9.84 15.89 29.95
CA ALA A 61 -8.39 15.99 30.01
C ALA A 61 -7.90 17.23 29.25
N GLU A 62 -6.85 17.86 29.79
CA GLU A 62 -6.06 18.81 29.01
C GLU A 62 -4.96 18.05 28.26
N PHE A 63 -4.59 18.51 27.07
CA PHE A 63 -3.57 17.86 26.26
C PHE A 63 -2.86 18.83 25.33
N ASN A 64 -1.73 18.41 24.79
CA ASN A 64 -1.02 19.06 23.69
C ASN A 64 -1.31 18.34 22.37
N ILE A 65 -1.35 19.07 21.26
CA ILE A 65 -1.34 18.42 19.93
C ILE A 65 0.08 18.13 19.49
N LYS A 66 0.36 16.85 19.28
CA LYS A 66 1.51 16.35 18.52
C LYS A 66 1.12 16.23 17.05
N LYS A 67 1.90 16.89 16.17
CA LYS A 67 1.74 16.83 14.71
C LYS A 67 2.87 16.01 14.11
N GLY A 68 2.61 15.40 12.96
CA GLY A 68 3.68 14.67 12.25
C GLY A 68 3.81 13.20 12.68
N VAL A 69 2.81 12.64 13.38
CA VAL A 69 2.84 11.24 13.78
C VAL A 69 2.55 10.39 12.55
N SER A 70 3.49 9.52 12.17
CA SER A 70 3.32 8.61 11.04
C SER A 70 2.66 7.32 11.51
N LEU A 71 1.48 7.03 10.98
CA LEU A 71 0.73 5.81 11.25
C LEU A 71 0.10 5.32 9.95
N ARG A 72 0.33 4.04 9.59
CA ARG A 72 -0.22 3.43 8.35
C ARG A 72 0.05 4.28 7.10
N ASP A 73 1.31 4.69 6.94
CA ASP A 73 1.79 5.50 5.82
C ASP A 73 1.08 6.87 5.67
N LYS A 74 0.39 7.34 6.72
CA LYS A 74 -0.26 8.65 6.83
C LYS A 74 0.31 9.47 7.98
N ILE A 75 0.23 10.78 7.83
CA ILE A 75 0.57 11.73 8.91
C ILE A 75 -0.72 12.14 9.61
N ILE A 76 -0.81 11.86 10.92
CA ILE A 76 -1.96 12.21 11.76
C ILE A 76 -1.61 13.24 12.83
N ARG A 77 -2.66 13.77 13.45
CA ARG A 77 -2.61 14.53 14.71
C ARG A 77 -2.90 13.58 15.86
N GLU A 78 -2.14 13.69 16.93
CA GLU A 78 -2.30 12.88 18.14
C GLU A 78 -2.35 13.81 19.36
N ALA A 79 -3.19 13.49 20.34
CA ALA A 79 -3.17 14.14 21.64
C ALA A 79 -2.05 13.54 22.51
N SER A 80 -1.19 14.40 23.07
CA SER A 80 -0.06 14.02 23.90
C SER A 80 -0.03 14.83 25.20
N ASP A 81 0.79 14.41 26.17
CA ASP A 81 0.94 15.08 27.47
C ASP A 81 -0.39 15.30 28.19
N LEU A 82 -1.21 14.24 28.27
CA LEU A 82 -2.52 14.32 28.89
C LEU A 82 -2.39 14.69 30.37
N LYS A 83 -3.23 15.62 30.81
CA LYS A 83 -3.37 16.02 32.20
C LYS A 83 -4.79 15.75 32.64
N PHE A 84 -4.90 14.80 33.55
CA PHE A 84 -6.15 14.41 34.17
C PHE A 84 -6.42 15.22 35.44
N ASP A 85 -7.69 15.44 35.73
CA ASP A 85 -8.12 16.01 37.00
C ASP A 85 -7.98 14.95 38.10
N SER A 86 -7.00 15.14 38.97
CA SER A 86 -6.70 14.21 40.07
C SER A 86 -7.84 14.04 41.07
N ARG A 87 -8.84 14.93 41.06
CA ARG A 87 -10.02 14.84 41.93
C ARG A 87 -11.13 13.96 41.35
N ASN A 88 -11.06 13.63 40.06
CA ASN A 88 -12.12 12.97 39.30
C ASN A 88 -11.59 11.78 38.48
N LEU A 89 -10.66 11.02 39.05
CA LEU A 89 -10.11 9.83 38.41
C LEU A 89 -11.11 8.67 38.47
N ILE A 90 -11.19 7.95 37.36
CA ILE A 90 -11.98 6.75 37.15
C ILE A 90 -11.00 5.63 36.80
N GLN A 91 -11.28 4.44 37.29
CA GLN A 91 -10.54 3.22 36.94
C GLN A 91 -11.44 2.34 36.07
N GLU A 92 -10.99 2.07 34.86
CA GLU A 92 -11.67 1.18 33.91
C GLU A 92 -10.81 -0.05 33.68
N LYS A 93 -11.38 -1.24 33.82
CA LYS A 93 -10.64 -2.50 33.65
C LYS A 93 -10.02 -2.53 32.25
N ARG A 94 -8.70 -2.72 32.17
CA ARG A 94 -8.00 -2.81 30.88
C ARG A 94 -8.41 -4.11 30.21
N VAL A 95 -8.79 -4.02 28.93
CA VAL A 95 -9.12 -5.20 28.12
C VAL A 95 -7.93 -6.15 28.08
N GLU A 96 -8.12 -7.41 28.46
CA GLU A 96 -7.08 -8.44 28.51
C GLU A 96 -6.56 -8.83 27.12
N SER A 97 -5.32 -9.33 27.04
CA SER A 97 -4.78 -9.88 25.80
C SER A 97 -5.37 -11.26 25.55
N LYS A 98 -5.85 -11.48 24.33
CA LYS A 98 -6.46 -12.75 23.93
C LYS A 98 -5.42 -13.69 23.35
N SER A 99 -5.62 -14.99 23.54
CA SER A 99 -4.80 -16.02 22.88
C SER A 99 -4.99 -15.95 21.36
N TYR A 100 -4.09 -16.57 20.60
CA TYR A 100 -4.21 -16.61 19.15
C TYR A 100 -5.54 -17.24 18.69
N LEU A 101 -5.92 -18.38 19.27
CA LEU A 101 -7.14 -19.10 18.88
C LEU A 101 -8.41 -18.36 19.29
N GLU A 102 -8.38 -17.64 20.41
CA GLU A 102 -9.48 -16.75 20.79
C GLU A 102 -9.67 -15.62 19.78
N GLN A 103 -8.58 -14.98 19.35
CA GLN A 103 -8.63 -13.94 18.31
C GLN A 103 -9.18 -14.50 16.99
N VAL A 104 -8.80 -15.71 16.60
CA VAL A 104 -9.34 -16.39 15.41
C VAL A 104 -10.84 -16.62 15.56
N LYS A 105 -11.28 -17.24 16.66
CA LYS A 105 -12.70 -17.56 16.91
C LYS A 105 -13.57 -16.30 16.88
N GLU A 106 -13.14 -15.23 17.56
CA GLU A 106 -13.88 -13.96 17.59
C GLU A 106 -13.97 -13.30 16.23
N LYS A 107 -12.85 -13.25 15.49
CA LYS A 107 -12.84 -12.63 14.17
C LYS A 107 -13.67 -13.45 13.17
N PHE A 108 -13.66 -14.77 13.29
CA PHE A 108 -14.47 -15.65 12.46
C PHE A 108 -15.95 -15.48 12.74
N ASP A 109 -16.37 -15.42 14.01
CA ASP A 109 -17.77 -15.14 14.37
C ASP A 109 -18.22 -13.75 13.88
N LEU A 110 -17.39 -12.74 14.10
CA LEU A 110 -17.67 -11.35 13.71
C LEU A 110 -17.95 -11.21 12.20
N PHE A 111 -17.27 -11.98 11.36
CA PHE A 111 -17.39 -11.95 9.89
C PHE A 111 -18.14 -13.15 9.30
N ASN A 112 -18.81 -13.97 10.14
CA ASN A 112 -19.58 -15.14 9.74
C ASN A 112 -18.76 -16.20 8.95
N ILE A 113 -17.49 -16.36 9.32
CA ILE A 113 -16.59 -17.38 8.78
C ILE A 113 -16.87 -18.71 9.49
N GLN A 114 -17.24 -19.71 8.70
CA GLN A 114 -17.61 -21.04 9.17
C GLN A 114 -16.36 -21.90 9.33
N LEU A 115 -16.32 -22.61 10.45
CA LEU A 115 -15.41 -23.72 10.70
C LEU A 115 -16.19 -25.03 10.49
N PRO A 116 -15.54 -26.09 9.96
CA PRO A 116 -16.15 -27.41 9.96
C PRO A 116 -16.42 -27.91 11.37
N THR A 117 -17.26 -28.93 11.48
CA THR A 117 -17.46 -29.63 12.75
C THR A 117 -16.17 -30.31 13.21
N LYS A 118 -16.02 -30.54 14.52
CA LYS A 118 -14.88 -31.26 15.10
C LYS A 118 -14.54 -32.55 14.34
N ASN A 119 -15.54 -33.40 14.10
CA ASN A 119 -15.34 -34.67 13.40
C ASN A 119 -14.86 -34.48 11.95
N GLN A 120 -15.34 -33.44 11.25
CA GLN A 120 -14.86 -33.13 9.91
C GLN A 120 -13.40 -32.68 9.94
N MET A 121 -13.04 -31.79 10.87
CA MET A 121 -11.65 -31.34 11.05
C MET A 121 -10.72 -32.51 11.37
N GLU A 122 -11.10 -33.39 12.31
CA GLU A 122 -10.31 -34.58 12.66
C GLU A 122 -10.12 -35.52 11.47
N ASN A 123 -11.17 -35.74 10.67
CA ASN A 123 -11.10 -36.58 9.48
C ASN A 123 -10.16 -35.98 8.44
N GLU A 124 -10.27 -34.69 8.13
CA GLU A 124 -9.40 -34.01 7.16
C GLU A 124 -7.92 -33.95 7.63
N ILE A 125 -7.67 -33.79 8.93
CA ILE A 125 -6.31 -33.86 9.49
C ILE A 125 -5.71 -35.26 9.26
N ARG A 126 -6.52 -36.31 9.46
CA ARG A 126 -6.10 -37.71 9.38
C ARG A 126 -6.09 -38.27 7.96
N GLU A 127 -6.64 -37.55 6.98
CA GLU A 127 -6.48 -37.89 5.56
C GLU A 127 -5.01 -37.78 5.17
N LEU A 128 -4.41 -38.95 4.94
CA LEU A 128 -3.05 -39.11 4.45
C LEU A 128 -3.04 -38.98 2.93
N ASP A 129 -2.05 -38.27 2.39
CA ASP A 129 -1.82 -38.26 0.96
C ASP A 129 -1.54 -39.69 0.47
N LEU A 130 -2.08 -40.07 -0.70
CA LEU A 130 -2.00 -41.41 -1.28
C LEU A 130 -0.55 -41.91 -1.54
N VAL A 131 0.46 -41.07 -1.28
CA VAL A 131 1.88 -41.28 -1.60
C VAL A 131 2.71 -41.64 -0.34
N VAL A 132 2.10 -41.71 0.85
CA VAL A 132 2.82 -41.96 2.11
C VAL A 132 3.04 -43.46 2.35
N ASP A 133 4.27 -43.89 2.65
CA ASP A 133 4.59 -45.28 2.97
C ASP A 133 4.02 -45.72 4.34
N GLN A 134 3.90 -47.04 4.57
CA GLN A 134 3.30 -47.60 5.79
C GLN A 134 4.01 -47.20 7.09
N PHE A 135 5.33 -47.02 7.07
CA PHE A 135 6.09 -46.62 8.26
C PHE A 135 5.78 -45.17 8.62
N THR A 136 5.82 -44.28 7.63
CA THR A 136 5.47 -42.87 7.79
C THR A 136 4.00 -42.68 8.22
N ALA A 137 3.08 -43.46 7.66
CA ALA A 137 1.67 -43.45 8.06
C ALA A 137 1.47 -43.85 9.53
N SER A 138 2.21 -44.86 10.02
CA SER A 138 2.16 -45.27 11.43
C SER A 138 2.74 -44.21 12.37
N VAL A 139 3.82 -43.55 11.98
CA VAL A 139 4.44 -42.46 12.76
C VAL A 139 3.51 -41.26 12.84
N LEU A 140 2.90 -40.85 11.71
CA LEU A 140 1.94 -39.75 11.65
C LEU A 140 0.69 -40.04 12.49
N LYS A 141 0.17 -41.28 12.46
CA LYS A 141 -0.95 -41.68 13.30
C LYS A 141 -0.64 -41.49 14.79
N ASN A 142 0.52 -42.00 15.24
CA ASN A 142 0.94 -41.85 16.64
C ASN A 142 1.15 -40.38 17.02
N PHE A 143 1.68 -39.56 16.09
CA PHE A 143 1.82 -38.13 16.30
C PHE A 143 0.46 -37.44 16.48
N TYR A 144 -0.51 -37.66 15.58
CA TYR A 144 -1.84 -37.05 15.69
C TYR A 144 -2.57 -37.48 16.96
N ASP A 145 -2.46 -38.74 17.38
CA ASP A 145 -3.05 -39.21 18.63
C ASP A 145 -2.44 -38.54 19.88
N SER A 146 -1.20 -38.05 19.78
CA SER A 146 -0.52 -37.30 20.86
C SER A 146 -0.77 -35.79 20.84
N VAL A 147 -1.17 -35.21 19.70
CA VAL A 147 -1.33 -33.76 19.51
C VAL A 147 -2.80 -33.33 19.54
N LEU A 148 -3.73 -34.15 19.04
CA LEU A 148 -5.16 -33.85 18.99
C LEU A 148 -5.85 -34.13 20.34
N VAL A 149 -5.35 -33.49 21.41
CA VAL A 149 -5.75 -33.75 22.80
C VAL A 149 -7.05 -33.05 23.21
N ASP A 150 -7.37 -31.92 22.59
CA ASP A 150 -8.57 -31.12 22.85
C ASP A 150 -9.06 -30.37 21.59
N ASP A 151 -10.19 -29.69 21.72
CA ASP A 151 -10.83 -28.97 20.62
C ASP A 151 -9.96 -27.81 20.08
N GLU A 152 -9.11 -27.22 20.91
CA GLU A 152 -8.24 -26.12 20.51
C GLU A 152 -7.05 -26.62 19.70
N ALA A 153 -6.45 -27.73 20.13
CA ALA A 153 -5.39 -28.41 19.40
C ALA A 153 -5.88 -28.93 18.04
N ILE A 154 -7.11 -29.46 17.98
CA ILE A 154 -7.74 -29.88 16.73
C ILE A 154 -7.93 -28.69 15.79
N LEU A 155 -8.48 -27.57 16.29
CA LEU A 155 -8.65 -26.36 15.48
C LEU A 155 -7.30 -25.85 14.96
N TYR A 156 -6.28 -25.81 15.81
CA TYR A 156 -4.95 -25.35 15.44
C TYR A 156 -4.33 -26.20 14.32
N GLU A 157 -4.34 -27.53 14.48
CA GLU A 157 -3.79 -28.44 13.46
C GLU A 157 -4.63 -28.45 12.18
N TYR A 158 -5.94 -28.29 12.27
CA TYR A 158 -6.81 -28.15 11.09
C TYR A 158 -6.45 -26.89 10.29
N LEU A 159 -6.38 -25.72 10.97
CA LEU A 159 -6.01 -24.45 10.33
C LEU A 159 -4.65 -24.56 9.63
N LYS A 160 -3.67 -25.16 10.31
CA LYS A 160 -2.34 -25.41 9.75
C LYS A 160 -2.38 -26.34 8.53
N LYS A 161 -3.16 -27.43 8.58
CA LYS A 161 -3.30 -28.42 7.49
C LYS A 161 -3.88 -27.79 6.22
N ILE A 162 -4.87 -26.91 6.36
CA ILE A 162 -5.46 -26.19 5.21
C ILE A 162 -4.60 -25.01 4.74
N GLY A 163 -3.46 -24.76 5.38
CA GLY A 163 -2.53 -23.68 5.03
C GLY A 163 -2.84 -22.34 5.68
N PHE A 164 -3.84 -22.23 6.56
CA PHE A 164 -4.16 -20.99 7.25
C PHE A 164 -3.03 -20.57 8.20
N GLN A 165 -2.61 -19.30 8.10
CA GLN A 165 -1.55 -18.72 8.92
C GLN A 165 -2.10 -17.59 9.79
N PRO A 166 -1.51 -17.31 10.97
CA PRO A 166 -2.00 -16.25 11.86
C PRO A 166 -2.19 -14.89 11.21
N TYR A 167 -1.26 -14.55 10.31
CA TYR A 167 -1.27 -13.29 9.59
C TYR A 167 -2.51 -13.12 8.68
N MET A 168 -3.15 -14.23 8.26
CA MET A 168 -4.29 -14.20 7.34
C MET A 168 -5.54 -13.60 7.98
N LEU A 169 -5.54 -13.38 9.29
CA LEU A 169 -6.57 -12.57 9.95
C LEU A 169 -6.65 -11.16 9.35
N ASP A 170 -5.58 -10.62 8.78
CA ASP A 170 -5.56 -9.29 8.16
C ASP A 170 -6.34 -9.22 6.83
N TYR A 171 -6.72 -10.36 6.24
CA TYR A 171 -7.69 -10.39 5.14
C TYR A 171 -9.12 -10.13 5.61
N ILE A 172 -9.41 -10.31 6.90
CA ILE A 172 -10.75 -10.19 7.46
C ILE A 172 -11.00 -8.73 7.89
N VAL A 173 -11.39 -7.90 6.92
CA VAL A 173 -11.65 -6.45 7.08
C VAL A 173 -12.93 -6.05 6.34
N ASN A 174 -13.59 -4.97 6.79
CA ASN A 174 -14.87 -4.47 6.23
C ASN A 174 -14.83 -4.08 4.73
N GLY A 175 -13.63 -3.99 4.14
CA GLY A 175 -13.47 -3.76 2.70
C GLY A 175 -13.48 -5.03 1.84
N LEU A 176 -13.14 -6.17 2.42
CA LEU A 176 -13.05 -7.45 1.72
C LEU A 176 -14.23 -8.35 2.09
N PHE A 177 -14.57 -8.35 3.37
CA PHE A 177 -15.77 -8.96 3.93
C PHE A 177 -16.60 -7.88 4.59
N ILE A 178 -17.82 -8.19 5.04
CA ILE A 178 -18.59 -7.27 5.87
C ILE A 178 -18.89 -7.96 7.20
N GLU A 179 -18.81 -7.22 8.30
CA GLU A 179 -19.20 -7.73 9.61
C GLU A 179 -20.67 -8.18 9.62
N LYS A 180 -20.96 -9.23 10.39
CA LYS A 180 -22.32 -9.74 10.59
C LYS A 180 -23.28 -8.67 11.10
N THR A 181 -22.78 -7.78 11.96
CA THR A 181 -23.52 -6.62 12.51
C THR A 181 -23.94 -5.61 11.44
N LEU A 182 -23.20 -5.53 10.34
CA LEU A 182 -23.44 -4.65 9.20
C LEU A 182 -24.27 -5.33 8.09
N GLY A 183 -24.80 -6.54 8.35
CA GLY A 183 -25.74 -7.23 7.47
C GLY A 183 -25.15 -8.36 6.63
N ASN A 184 -23.93 -8.83 6.92
CA ASN A 184 -23.40 -10.00 6.23
C ASN A 184 -24.12 -11.30 6.65
N LEU A 185 -24.94 -11.82 5.73
CA LEU A 185 -25.62 -13.11 5.87
C LEU A 185 -24.94 -14.25 5.10
N LYS A 186 -23.89 -13.95 4.31
CA LYS A 186 -23.16 -14.96 3.53
C LYS A 186 -22.31 -15.80 4.47
N LYS A 187 -22.40 -17.12 4.32
CA LYS A 187 -21.53 -18.07 5.01
C LYS A 187 -20.23 -18.20 4.22
N ILE A 188 -19.11 -17.92 4.87
CA ILE A 188 -17.77 -17.95 4.26
C ILE A 188 -16.98 -19.09 4.87
N ASP A 189 -16.51 -20.05 4.08
CA ASP A 189 -15.57 -21.06 4.57
C ASP A 189 -14.16 -20.46 4.78
N VAL A 190 -13.45 -20.86 5.84
CA VAL A 190 -12.06 -20.46 6.12
C VAL A 190 -11.11 -20.77 4.95
N LYS A 191 -11.34 -21.83 4.16
CA LYS A 191 -10.55 -22.17 2.97
C LYS A 191 -10.60 -21.06 1.91
N HIS A 192 -11.64 -20.23 1.88
CA HIS A 192 -11.68 -19.06 0.99
C HIS A 192 -10.66 -18.00 1.37
N ILE A 193 -10.35 -17.84 2.66
CA ILE A 193 -9.33 -16.89 3.12
C ILE A 193 -7.95 -17.35 2.64
N VAL A 194 -7.67 -18.66 2.71
CA VAL A 194 -6.44 -19.25 2.18
C VAL A 194 -6.33 -18.98 0.67
N LYS A 195 -7.42 -19.20 -0.08
CA LYS A 195 -7.44 -18.91 -1.52
C LYS A 195 -7.17 -17.44 -1.83
N ILE A 196 -7.71 -16.51 -1.04
CA ILE A 196 -7.44 -15.08 -1.18
C ILE A 196 -5.95 -14.77 -0.91
N ASP A 197 -5.33 -15.40 0.09
CA ASP A 197 -3.88 -15.24 0.33
C ASP A 197 -3.04 -15.70 -0.87
N ASP A 198 -3.41 -16.81 -1.51
CA ASP A 198 -2.71 -17.28 -2.70
C ASP A 198 -2.87 -16.34 -3.90
N ILE A 199 -4.05 -15.76 -4.10
CA ILE A 199 -4.28 -14.71 -5.11
C ILE A 199 -3.47 -13.45 -4.79
N ASP A 200 -3.45 -13.03 -3.52
CA ASP A 200 -2.70 -11.84 -3.08
C ASP A 200 -1.18 -12.05 -3.21
N LYS A 201 -0.66 -13.26 -2.96
CA LYS A 201 0.75 -13.61 -3.26
C LYS A 201 1.09 -13.36 -4.73
N VAL A 202 0.28 -13.90 -5.63
CA VAL A 202 0.46 -13.70 -7.08
C VAL A 202 0.33 -12.22 -7.44
N PHE A 203 -0.59 -11.49 -6.83
CA PHE A 203 -0.73 -10.06 -7.06
C PHE A 203 0.50 -9.27 -6.60
N ARG A 204 1.05 -9.59 -5.42
CA ARG A 204 2.29 -8.98 -4.89
C ARG A 204 3.47 -9.23 -5.81
N GLU A 205 3.64 -10.44 -6.32
CA GLU A 205 4.69 -10.77 -7.30
C GLU A 205 4.56 -9.92 -8.57
N LYS A 206 3.33 -9.80 -9.11
CA LYS A 206 3.05 -8.96 -10.28
C LYS A 206 3.36 -7.50 -10.02
N ILE A 207 2.90 -6.93 -8.90
CA ILE A 207 3.19 -5.54 -8.50
C ILE A 207 4.69 -5.30 -8.43
N LEU A 208 5.44 -6.18 -7.74
CA LEU A 208 6.88 -6.04 -7.61
C LEU A 208 7.57 -6.04 -8.98
N ARG A 209 7.19 -6.99 -9.85
CA ARG A 209 7.71 -7.08 -11.22
C ARG A 209 7.37 -5.85 -12.05
N TRP A 210 6.15 -5.34 -11.98
CA TRP A 210 5.72 -4.15 -12.71
C TRP A 210 6.46 -2.90 -12.23
N ILE A 211 6.69 -2.76 -10.93
CA ILE A 211 7.48 -1.65 -10.38
C ILE A 211 8.95 -1.72 -10.84
N LEU A 212 9.56 -2.91 -10.78
CA LEU A 212 10.91 -3.13 -11.32
C LEU A 212 10.97 -2.85 -12.83
N GLY A 213 9.88 -3.15 -13.57
CA GLY A 213 9.71 -2.81 -14.97
C GLY A 213 9.80 -1.30 -15.21
N ILE A 214 9.09 -0.49 -14.41
CA ILE A 214 9.18 0.97 -14.46
C ILE A 214 10.61 1.45 -14.15
N GLU A 215 11.23 0.94 -13.09
CA GLU A 215 12.61 1.31 -12.72
C GLU A 215 13.59 1.06 -13.88
N ASN A 216 13.54 -0.14 -14.46
CA ASN A 216 14.41 -0.54 -15.56
C ASN A 216 14.14 0.25 -16.84
N SER A 217 12.88 0.56 -17.14
CA SER A 217 12.50 1.38 -18.29
C SER A 217 13.13 2.77 -18.19
N TYR A 218 13.03 3.42 -17.04
CA TYR A 218 13.66 4.74 -16.84
C TYR A 218 15.18 4.70 -16.87
N LYS A 219 15.81 3.68 -16.27
CA LYS A 219 17.28 3.51 -16.35
C LYS A 219 17.72 3.31 -17.80
N SER A 220 16.99 2.51 -18.57
CA SER A 220 17.25 2.29 -19.99
C SER A 220 17.09 3.59 -20.81
N LEU A 221 16.03 4.35 -20.56
CA LEU A 221 15.84 5.67 -21.17
C LEU A 221 17.02 6.61 -20.91
N LEU A 222 17.45 6.70 -19.65
CA LEU A 222 18.57 7.57 -19.25
C LEU A 222 19.90 7.11 -19.85
N SER A 223 20.18 5.81 -19.89
CA SER A 223 21.37 5.26 -20.57
C SER A 223 21.34 5.59 -22.07
N ARG A 224 20.19 5.45 -22.73
CA ARG A 224 20.03 5.82 -24.15
C ARG A 224 20.32 7.30 -24.37
N LEU A 225 19.81 8.17 -23.51
CA LEU A 225 20.04 9.61 -23.60
C LEU A 225 21.51 9.96 -23.33
N ALA A 226 22.14 9.32 -22.35
CA ALA A 226 23.54 9.53 -22.02
C ALA A 226 24.49 9.12 -23.15
N THR A 227 24.15 8.09 -23.91
CA THR A 227 25.07 7.49 -24.90
C THR A 227 24.78 7.89 -26.35
N GLN A 228 23.52 8.15 -26.71
CA GLN A 228 23.10 8.31 -28.10
C GLN A 228 22.66 9.73 -28.48
N ARG A 229 22.62 10.66 -27.53
CA ARG A 229 22.25 12.06 -27.78
C ARG A 229 23.45 12.97 -27.58
N GLU A 230 23.58 13.95 -28.45
CA GLU A 230 24.60 15.00 -28.38
C GLU A 230 24.50 15.75 -27.03
N GLY A 231 25.60 15.84 -26.30
CA GLY A 231 25.68 16.42 -24.94
C GLY A 231 25.16 15.52 -23.81
N GLY A 232 24.70 14.30 -24.13
CA GLY A 232 24.21 13.33 -23.16
C GLY A 232 25.28 12.81 -22.22
N ASP A 233 26.47 12.58 -22.75
CA ASP A 233 27.67 12.11 -22.05
C ASP A 233 28.19 13.15 -21.04
N GLU A 234 28.20 14.42 -21.44
CA GLU A 234 28.55 15.53 -20.56
C GLU A 234 27.57 15.65 -19.38
N ILE A 235 26.27 15.53 -19.66
CA ILE A 235 25.22 15.59 -18.63
C ILE A 235 25.33 14.39 -17.70
N ALA A 236 25.53 13.19 -18.23
CA ALA A 236 25.77 11.98 -17.45
C ALA A 236 26.99 12.14 -16.52
N ALA A 237 28.10 12.64 -17.04
CA ALA A 237 29.30 12.93 -16.26
C ALA A 237 29.03 13.93 -15.12
N ARG A 238 28.24 14.99 -15.38
CA ARG A 238 27.85 15.97 -14.35
C ARG A 238 26.95 15.35 -13.28
N VAL A 239 26.02 14.49 -13.66
CA VAL A 239 25.20 13.70 -12.70
C VAL A 239 26.11 12.86 -11.82
N VAL A 240 27.01 12.05 -12.40
CA VAL A 240 27.91 11.19 -11.61
C VAL A 240 28.82 12.00 -10.68
N ARG A 241 29.37 13.14 -11.13
CA ARG A 241 30.15 14.05 -10.25
C ARG A 241 29.32 14.60 -9.11
N HIS A 242 28.04 14.91 -9.35
CA HIS A 242 27.14 15.35 -8.28
C HIS A 242 26.97 14.28 -7.20
N TRP A 243 26.90 13.00 -7.59
CA TRP A 243 26.86 11.88 -6.64
C TRP A 243 28.19 11.69 -5.91
N LYS A 244 29.31 11.70 -6.64
CA LYS A 244 30.67 11.59 -6.07
C LYS A 244 30.93 12.62 -4.97
N ASN A 245 30.47 13.85 -5.18
CA ASN A 245 30.74 14.98 -4.29
C ASN A 245 29.59 15.25 -3.29
N SER A 246 28.62 14.35 -3.17
CA SER A 246 27.48 14.53 -2.28
C SER A 246 27.87 14.26 -0.82
N THR A 247 27.34 15.06 0.10
CA THR A 247 27.42 14.80 1.55
C THR A 247 26.23 13.98 2.07
N ASP A 248 25.39 13.47 1.17
CA ASP A 248 24.26 12.61 1.49
C ASP A 248 24.73 11.16 1.57
N ASP A 249 24.56 10.53 2.74
CA ASP A 249 25.05 9.17 3.03
C ASP A 249 24.55 8.14 2.01
N VAL A 250 23.31 8.28 1.52
CA VAL A 250 22.74 7.34 0.55
C VAL A 250 23.46 7.48 -0.79
N LYS A 251 23.64 8.71 -1.27
CA LYS A 251 24.33 9.00 -2.55
C LYS A 251 25.80 8.59 -2.51
N GLU A 252 26.49 8.89 -1.41
CA GLU A 252 27.88 8.48 -1.21
C GLU A 252 28.01 6.96 -1.22
N THR A 253 27.13 6.26 -0.50
CA THR A 253 27.11 4.80 -0.45
C THR A 253 26.83 4.19 -1.82
N GLN A 254 25.89 4.74 -2.58
CA GLN A 254 25.59 4.31 -3.95
C GLN A 254 26.81 4.44 -4.85
N TYR A 255 27.50 5.59 -4.80
CA TYR A 255 28.71 5.81 -5.58
C TYR A 255 29.81 4.81 -5.23
N LYS A 256 30.07 4.59 -3.94
CA LYS A 256 31.05 3.61 -3.45
C LYS A 256 30.70 2.18 -3.86
N ARG A 257 29.42 1.79 -3.81
CA ARG A 257 28.98 0.46 -4.25
C ARG A 257 29.17 0.28 -5.75
N ALA A 258 28.82 1.28 -6.55
CA ALA A 258 29.01 1.27 -7.99
C ALA A 258 30.50 1.12 -8.36
N GLN A 259 31.39 1.89 -7.71
CA GLN A 259 32.84 1.78 -7.92
C GLN A 259 33.40 0.39 -7.55
N ASN A 260 32.87 -0.24 -6.50
CA ASN A 260 33.37 -1.53 -6.02
C ASN A 260 32.72 -2.75 -6.70
N ARG A 261 31.64 -2.56 -7.48
CA ARG A 261 30.80 -3.66 -7.97
C ARG A 261 31.56 -4.69 -8.80
N TYR A 262 32.47 -4.25 -9.66
CA TYR A 262 33.25 -5.12 -10.53
C TYR A 262 34.69 -5.36 -10.04
N LYS A 263 35.00 -4.97 -8.80
CA LYS A 263 36.32 -5.19 -8.24
C LYS A 263 36.61 -6.69 -8.22
N TYR A 264 37.75 -7.08 -8.80
CA TYR A 264 38.19 -8.48 -8.95
C TYR A 264 37.33 -9.36 -9.89
N LEU A 265 36.56 -8.75 -10.79
CA LEU A 265 35.85 -9.45 -11.87
C LEU A 265 36.43 -9.05 -13.22
N SER A 266 36.45 -9.97 -14.19
CA SER A 266 36.92 -9.67 -15.57
C SER A 266 36.13 -8.54 -16.25
N TYR A 267 34.92 -8.24 -15.77
CA TYR A 267 34.13 -7.10 -16.24
C TYR A 267 34.79 -5.74 -15.93
N SER A 268 35.74 -5.66 -15.00
CA SER A 268 36.49 -4.43 -14.73
C SER A 268 37.31 -3.96 -15.93
N ASP A 269 37.64 -4.86 -16.87
CA ASP A 269 38.40 -4.50 -18.08
C ASP A 269 37.62 -3.55 -19.01
N LYS A 270 36.30 -3.42 -18.80
CA LYS A 270 35.43 -2.53 -19.58
C LYS A 270 35.54 -1.06 -19.19
N PHE A 271 36.06 -0.76 -18.00
CA PHE A 271 36.17 0.62 -17.50
C PHE A 271 37.30 0.79 -16.48
N ASP A 272 38.06 1.88 -16.60
CA ASP A 272 39.14 2.18 -15.66
C ASP A 272 38.62 2.88 -14.39
N TYR A 273 38.24 2.11 -13.38
CA TYR A 273 37.77 2.63 -12.08
C TYR A 273 38.88 3.23 -11.20
N ILE A 274 40.15 3.15 -11.61
CA ILE A 274 41.31 3.62 -10.86
C ILE A 274 41.76 5.00 -11.36
N ASN A 275 41.97 5.13 -12.68
CA ASN A 275 42.49 6.37 -13.27
C ASN A 275 41.38 7.28 -13.81
N SER A 276 40.13 6.79 -13.97
CA SER A 276 39.02 7.67 -14.31
C SER A 276 38.53 8.47 -13.10
N ASP A 277 38.26 9.75 -13.32
CA ASP A 277 37.72 10.64 -12.30
C ASP A 277 36.23 10.34 -11.98
N ILE A 278 35.51 9.68 -12.89
CA ILE A 278 34.07 9.37 -12.75
C ILE A 278 33.78 7.93 -13.18
N ILE A 279 32.76 7.31 -12.58
CA ILE A 279 32.24 5.99 -12.99
C ILE A 279 31.20 6.12 -14.12
N PRO A 280 30.90 5.04 -14.87
CA PRO A 280 29.77 5.02 -15.80
C PRO A 280 28.44 5.31 -15.10
N LEU A 281 27.53 6.00 -15.80
CA LEU A 281 26.21 6.33 -15.26
C LEU A 281 25.38 5.06 -15.00
N GLU A 282 25.53 4.05 -15.85
CA GLU A 282 24.88 2.74 -15.75
C GLU A 282 25.21 2.05 -14.43
N ASP A 283 26.47 2.08 -14.02
CA ASP A 283 26.91 1.45 -12.77
C ASP A 283 26.32 2.13 -11.55
N LEU A 284 26.18 3.46 -11.62
CA LEU A 284 25.52 4.25 -10.60
C LEU A 284 24.01 3.96 -10.53
N MET A 285 23.33 3.90 -11.69
CA MET A 285 21.90 3.61 -11.78
C MET A 285 21.55 2.21 -11.26
N ASP A 286 22.44 1.23 -11.40
CA ASP A 286 22.23 -0.11 -10.86
C ASP A 286 22.25 -0.17 -9.33
N GLN A 287 22.72 0.86 -8.64
CA GLN A 287 22.65 0.99 -7.18
C GLN A 287 21.39 1.72 -6.70
N MET A 288 20.48 2.07 -7.62
CA MET A 288 19.28 2.85 -7.34
C MET A 288 18.02 2.00 -7.44
N ASP A 289 17.09 2.25 -6.52
CA ASP A 289 15.68 1.86 -6.65
C ASP A 289 14.82 3.11 -6.87
N LEU A 290 13.49 2.95 -6.95
CA LEU A 290 12.53 4.06 -7.07
C LEU A 290 12.82 5.23 -6.12
N SER A 291 13.38 4.96 -4.93
CA SER A 291 13.56 5.99 -3.92
C SER A 291 14.60 7.04 -4.27
N THR A 292 15.60 6.65 -5.04
CA THR A 292 16.73 7.48 -5.44
C THR A 292 16.73 7.80 -6.92
N LEU A 293 16.02 7.00 -7.72
CA LEU A 293 15.80 7.23 -9.14
C LEU A 293 15.10 8.58 -9.40
N GLU A 294 14.15 8.97 -8.54
CA GLU A 294 13.52 10.29 -8.58
C GLU A 294 14.55 11.42 -8.52
N SER A 295 15.51 11.33 -7.57
CA SER A 295 16.58 12.33 -7.44
C SER A 295 17.50 12.35 -8.65
N LEU A 296 17.75 11.19 -9.27
CA LEU A 296 18.55 11.10 -10.48
C LEU A 296 17.85 11.76 -11.67
N LEU A 297 16.56 11.49 -11.88
CA LEU A 297 15.75 12.13 -12.91
C LEU A 297 15.75 13.66 -12.75
N ASP A 298 15.57 14.16 -11.53
CA ASP A 298 15.64 15.60 -11.23
C ASP A 298 16.98 16.23 -11.65
N LYS A 299 18.09 15.59 -11.27
CA LYS A 299 19.43 16.12 -11.56
C LYS A 299 19.75 16.04 -13.04
N PHE A 300 19.31 14.99 -13.70
CA PHE A 300 19.42 14.86 -15.15
C PHE A 300 18.66 16.00 -15.87
N ASP A 301 17.42 16.30 -15.47
CA ASP A 301 16.62 17.41 -16.03
C ASP A 301 17.24 18.80 -15.75
N VAL A 302 17.71 19.04 -14.52
CA VAL A 302 18.38 20.31 -14.15
C VAL A 302 19.62 20.55 -15.01
N PHE A 303 20.52 19.56 -15.12
CA PHE A 303 21.74 19.73 -15.92
C PHE A 303 21.45 19.78 -17.42
N SER A 304 20.38 19.12 -17.88
CA SER A 304 19.88 19.27 -19.24
C SER A 304 19.43 20.71 -19.54
N LYS A 305 18.69 21.35 -18.62
CA LYS A 305 18.25 22.75 -18.78
C LYS A 305 19.41 23.74 -18.78
N GLU A 306 20.41 23.51 -17.93
CA GLU A 306 21.59 24.37 -17.88
C GLU A 306 22.40 24.30 -19.18
N SER A 307 22.51 23.11 -19.80
CA SER A 307 23.16 22.96 -21.11
C SER A 307 22.46 23.80 -22.21
N ILE A 308 21.13 23.92 -22.17
CA ILE A 308 20.37 24.80 -23.09
C ILE A 308 20.78 26.26 -22.92
N SER A 309 20.93 26.72 -21.68
CA SER A 309 21.28 28.12 -21.38
C SER A 309 22.66 28.52 -21.92
N THR A 310 23.53 27.55 -22.20
CA THR A 310 24.86 27.74 -22.78
C THR A 310 24.93 27.41 -24.28
N GLY A 311 23.78 27.26 -24.96
CA GLY A 311 23.70 27.00 -26.40
C GLY A 311 23.55 25.53 -26.81
N GLY A 312 23.40 24.61 -25.85
CA GLY A 312 23.11 23.20 -26.09
C GLY A 312 21.65 22.92 -26.45
N ARG A 313 21.34 21.67 -26.82
CA ARG A 313 19.97 21.21 -27.12
C ARG A 313 19.34 20.51 -25.92
N LEU A 314 18.01 20.60 -25.77
CA LEU A 314 17.29 19.79 -24.79
C LEU A 314 17.40 18.31 -25.17
N LEU A 315 17.98 17.49 -24.30
CA LEU A 315 18.17 16.05 -24.58
C LEU A 315 16.84 15.31 -24.80
N THR A 316 15.81 15.61 -24.00
CA THR A 316 14.45 15.12 -24.26
C THR A 316 13.35 15.83 -23.45
N PRO A 317 12.18 16.11 -24.07
CA PRO A 317 10.95 16.51 -23.38
C PRO A 317 10.42 15.46 -22.39
N PHE A 318 10.68 14.17 -22.62
CA PHE A 318 10.10 13.07 -21.86
C PHE A 318 10.62 13.02 -20.41
N VAL A 319 11.92 13.22 -20.20
CA VAL A 319 12.51 13.26 -18.85
C VAL A 319 11.94 14.44 -18.06
N LYS A 320 11.79 15.60 -18.70
CA LYS A 320 11.15 16.76 -18.07
C LYS A 320 9.71 16.48 -17.67
N ASP A 321 8.95 15.84 -18.56
CA ASP A 321 7.56 15.45 -18.29
C ASP A 321 7.46 14.45 -17.14
N ILE A 322 8.34 13.46 -17.08
CA ILE A 322 8.42 12.52 -15.95
C ILE A 322 8.75 13.28 -14.65
N VAL A 323 9.74 14.19 -14.68
CA VAL A 323 10.16 14.98 -13.51
C VAL A 323 9.04 15.88 -12.98
N LEU A 324 8.24 16.50 -13.86
CA LEU A 324 7.10 17.31 -13.45
C LEU A 324 6.04 16.51 -12.68
N HIS A 325 5.97 15.21 -12.93
CA HIS A 325 4.96 14.32 -12.36
C HIS A 325 5.53 13.30 -11.36
N LYS A 326 6.81 13.43 -10.98
CA LYS A 326 7.57 12.42 -10.24
C LYS A 326 6.98 11.98 -8.90
N THR A 327 6.04 12.73 -8.33
CA THR A 327 5.34 12.37 -7.09
C THR A 327 4.61 11.02 -7.19
N VAL A 328 4.21 10.59 -8.38
CA VAL A 328 3.64 9.24 -8.55
C VAL A 328 4.66 8.14 -8.27
N LEU A 329 5.95 8.40 -8.49
CA LEU A 329 7.03 7.43 -8.25
C LEU A 329 7.34 7.27 -6.77
N SER A 330 7.23 8.35 -5.99
CA SER A 330 7.44 8.28 -4.54
C SER A 330 6.39 7.40 -3.86
N ASP A 331 5.16 7.44 -4.36
CA ASP A 331 4.02 6.79 -3.74
C ASP A 331 4.01 5.27 -4.03
N LEU A 332 4.57 4.84 -5.18
CA LEU A 332 4.78 3.42 -5.50
C LEU A 332 5.62 2.67 -4.45
N ARG A 333 6.44 3.37 -3.65
CA ARG A 333 7.25 2.76 -2.59
C ARG A 333 6.40 1.99 -1.60
N ILE A 334 5.17 2.44 -1.33
CA ILE A 334 4.27 1.83 -0.35
C ILE A 334 3.89 0.41 -0.80
N ILE A 335 3.36 0.27 -2.01
CA ILE A 335 2.96 -1.04 -2.57
C ILE A 335 4.17 -1.90 -2.94
N ARG A 336 5.30 -1.30 -3.33
CA ARG A 336 6.57 -2.02 -3.56
C ARG A 336 7.08 -2.68 -2.28
N ASN A 337 7.14 -1.92 -1.18
CA ASN A 337 7.61 -2.44 0.10
C ASN A 337 6.63 -3.46 0.66
N ALA A 338 5.32 -3.26 0.48
CA ALA A 338 4.33 -4.25 0.87
C ALA A 338 4.53 -5.57 0.12
N ALA A 339 4.66 -5.52 -1.21
CA ALA A 339 4.92 -6.69 -2.04
C ALA A 339 6.24 -7.39 -1.66
N ALA A 340 7.33 -6.63 -1.51
CA ALA A 340 8.65 -7.18 -1.20
C ALA A 340 8.75 -7.82 0.20
N HIS A 341 7.98 -7.34 1.16
CA HIS A 341 7.97 -7.86 2.53
C HIS A 341 6.79 -8.81 2.83
N GLY A 342 6.03 -9.23 1.81
CA GLY A 342 4.90 -10.14 1.96
C GLY A 342 3.74 -9.57 2.77
N ARG A 343 3.59 -8.24 2.83
CA ARG A 343 2.45 -7.58 3.46
C ARG A 343 1.25 -7.59 2.54
N PHE A 344 0.06 -7.70 3.10
CA PHE A 344 -1.20 -7.81 2.36
C PHE A 344 -1.46 -6.58 1.49
N VAL A 345 -1.81 -6.81 0.22
CA VAL A 345 -2.11 -5.71 -0.71
C VAL A 345 -3.60 -5.61 -0.96
N ILE A 346 -4.28 -6.70 -1.34
CA ILE A 346 -5.72 -6.72 -1.60
C ILE A 346 -6.54 -6.14 -0.44
N PRO A 347 -6.48 -6.70 0.78
CA PRO A 347 -7.32 -6.20 1.88
C PRO A 347 -6.95 -4.75 2.22
N THR A 348 -5.69 -4.36 2.05
CA THR A 348 -5.24 -3.00 2.34
C THR A 348 -5.79 -1.98 1.33
N ILE A 349 -5.86 -2.33 0.04
CA ILE A 349 -6.45 -1.47 -1.01
C ILE A 349 -7.94 -1.27 -0.78
N VAL A 350 -8.67 -2.33 -0.43
CA VAL A 350 -10.14 -2.27 -0.32
C VAL A 350 -10.63 -1.83 1.06
N ASN A 351 -9.77 -1.79 2.08
CA ASN A 351 -10.17 -1.44 3.44
C ASN A 351 -10.58 0.05 3.56
N PRO A 352 -11.85 0.37 3.84
CA PRO A 352 -12.30 1.75 4.06
C PRO A 352 -11.66 2.36 5.32
N ASP A 353 -11.42 1.55 6.34
CA ASP A 353 -10.87 1.97 7.64
C ASP A 353 -9.34 2.12 7.62
N TYR A 354 -8.70 1.92 6.46
CA TYR A 354 -7.25 2.08 6.33
C TYR A 354 -6.83 3.51 6.66
N ASN A 355 -7.63 4.50 6.20
CA ASN A 355 -7.40 5.91 6.49
C ASN A 355 -7.86 6.21 7.93
N PRO A 356 -6.94 6.50 8.87
CA PRO A 356 -7.32 6.79 10.26
C PRO A 356 -8.16 8.07 10.40
N ASN A 357 -8.18 8.93 9.38
CA ASN A 357 -8.98 10.16 9.35
C ASN A 357 -10.18 10.03 8.41
N TRP A 358 -10.62 8.82 8.04
CA TRP A 358 -11.63 8.62 6.99
C TRP A 358 -12.88 9.49 7.22
N ASP A 359 -13.50 9.37 8.40
CA ASP A 359 -14.71 10.12 8.77
C ASP A 359 -14.50 11.64 8.77
N LEU A 360 -13.27 12.10 9.08
CA LEU A 360 -12.92 13.51 9.05
C LEU A 360 -12.74 14.03 7.62
N GLU A 361 -12.15 13.22 6.74
CA GLU A 361 -11.71 13.62 5.39
C GLU A 361 -12.83 13.51 4.34
N PHE A 362 -13.84 12.66 4.56
CA PHE A 362 -14.81 12.30 3.51
C PHE A 362 -15.95 13.31 3.29
N ASP A 363 -16.43 14.00 4.33
CA ASP A 363 -17.57 14.94 4.21
C ASP A 363 -17.23 16.22 3.43
N ASN A 364 -15.96 16.63 3.44
CA ASN A 364 -15.50 17.80 2.70
C ASN A 364 -14.07 17.61 2.17
N PRO A 365 -13.88 16.75 1.16
CA PRO A 365 -12.55 16.36 0.69
C PRO A 365 -11.73 17.55 0.18
N LEU A 366 -12.39 18.51 -0.46
CA LEU A 366 -11.74 19.65 -1.10
C LEU A 366 -11.09 20.64 -0.11
N GLU A 367 -11.62 20.74 1.11
CA GLU A 367 -11.11 21.67 2.13
C GLU A 367 -10.33 20.94 3.24
N ARG A 368 -10.66 19.67 3.49
CA ARG A 368 -10.06 18.89 4.60
C ARG A 368 -8.86 18.06 4.18
N THR A 369 -8.63 17.90 2.87
CA THR A 369 -7.55 17.05 2.34
C THR A 369 -6.67 17.82 1.35
N LYS A 370 -5.57 17.17 0.95
CA LYS A 370 -4.68 17.66 -0.11
C LYS A 370 -4.99 17.05 -1.48
N ILE A 371 -6.22 16.58 -1.70
CA ILE A 371 -6.59 15.96 -2.98
C ILE A 371 -6.40 16.92 -4.16
N LYS A 372 -6.55 18.24 -3.95
CA LYS A 372 -6.28 19.27 -4.96
C LYS A 372 -4.81 19.34 -5.38
N ASP A 373 -3.87 18.91 -4.53
CA ASP A 373 -2.44 18.87 -4.83
C ASP A 373 -2.05 17.62 -5.63
N TRP A 374 -2.94 16.62 -5.70
CA TRP A 374 -2.73 15.43 -6.53
C TRP A 374 -3.00 15.77 -7.99
N PHE A 375 -1.94 15.90 -8.80
CA PHE A 375 -2.10 16.38 -10.19
C PHE A 375 -3.05 15.53 -11.06
N ILE A 376 -3.22 14.25 -10.73
CA ILE A 376 -4.14 13.33 -11.42
C ILE A 376 -5.61 13.68 -11.14
N PHE A 377 -5.91 14.27 -9.98
CA PHE A 377 -7.27 14.54 -9.50
C PHE A 377 -8.16 15.25 -10.52
N GLY A 378 -7.64 16.30 -11.16
CA GLY A 378 -8.40 17.07 -12.14
C GLY A 378 -8.84 16.22 -13.34
N TYR A 379 -7.93 15.40 -13.87
CA TYR A 379 -8.19 14.51 -14.99
C TYR A 379 -9.11 13.35 -14.60
N LEU A 380 -8.89 12.75 -13.43
CA LEU A 380 -9.74 11.69 -12.89
C LEU A 380 -11.18 12.18 -12.73
N LYS A 381 -11.37 13.38 -12.17
CA LYS A 381 -12.69 14.01 -12.02
C LYS A 381 -13.38 14.18 -13.37
N GLN A 382 -12.66 14.64 -14.41
CA GLN A 382 -13.21 14.79 -15.76
C GLN A 382 -13.61 13.44 -16.38
N VAL A 383 -12.80 12.39 -16.19
CA VAL A 383 -13.12 11.04 -16.67
C VAL A 383 -14.36 10.47 -15.96
N LEU A 384 -14.52 10.72 -14.66
CA LEU A 384 -15.73 10.30 -13.93
C LEU A 384 -16.96 11.06 -14.42
N ILE A 385 -16.87 12.38 -14.62
CA ILE A 385 -17.97 13.18 -15.15
C ILE A 385 -18.39 12.70 -16.56
N SER A 386 -17.42 12.36 -17.42
CA SER A 386 -17.73 11.84 -18.76
C SER A 386 -18.36 10.44 -18.76
N GLN A 387 -18.23 9.69 -17.66
CA GLN A 387 -18.92 8.42 -17.42
C GLN A 387 -20.31 8.59 -16.80
N GLY A 388 -20.76 9.83 -16.58
CA GLY A 388 -22.10 10.16 -16.08
C GLY A 388 -22.21 10.37 -14.58
N PHE A 389 -21.10 10.42 -13.84
CA PHE A 389 -21.10 10.81 -12.43
C PHE A 389 -21.24 12.32 -12.27
N ASP A 390 -21.98 12.79 -11.26
CA ASP A 390 -21.99 14.21 -10.94
C ASP A 390 -20.67 14.67 -10.28
N GLU A 391 -20.50 15.98 -10.09
CA GLU A 391 -19.27 16.54 -9.52
C GLU A 391 -19.01 16.07 -8.09
N SER A 392 -20.04 15.98 -7.25
CA SER A 392 -19.92 15.57 -5.85
C SER A 392 -19.51 14.09 -5.76
N MET A 393 -20.18 13.22 -6.52
CA MET A 393 -19.84 11.80 -6.63
C MET A 393 -18.42 11.59 -7.17
N SER A 394 -18.02 12.37 -8.18
CA SER A 394 -16.68 12.28 -8.76
C SER A 394 -15.59 12.65 -7.76
N VAL A 395 -15.82 13.69 -6.94
CA VAL A 395 -14.92 14.06 -5.84
C VAL A 395 -14.88 12.98 -4.77
N GLY A 396 -16.05 12.43 -4.39
CA GLY A 396 -16.15 11.33 -3.43
C GLY A 396 -15.34 10.11 -3.87
N ILE A 397 -15.55 9.62 -5.09
CA ILE A 397 -14.81 8.48 -5.66
C ILE A 397 -13.30 8.78 -5.68
N ALA A 398 -12.89 9.94 -6.17
CA ALA A 398 -11.48 10.31 -6.20
C ALA A 398 -10.88 10.37 -4.78
N GLN A 399 -11.65 10.80 -3.78
CA GLN A 399 -11.24 10.81 -2.38
C GLN A 399 -11.11 9.39 -1.81
N THR A 400 -11.93 8.43 -2.24
CA THR A 400 -11.74 7.04 -1.81
C THR A 400 -10.40 6.46 -2.28
N ILE A 401 -9.95 6.85 -3.47
CA ILE A 401 -8.65 6.45 -4.03
C ILE A 401 -7.52 7.20 -3.33
N PHE A 402 -7.60 8.55 -3.29
CA PHE A 402 -6.57 9.40 -2.70
C PHE A 402 -6.41 9.20 -1.18
N GLY A 403 -7.51 8.95 -0.49
CA GLY A 403 -7.57 8.78 0.96
C GLY A 403 -6.86 7.52 1.46
N ASN A 404 -6.68 6.51 0.61
CA ASN A 404 -5.95 5.28 0.93
C ASN A 404 -4.61 5.24 0.13
N PRO A 405 -3.45 5.37 0.79
CA PRO A 405 -2.14 5.37 0.12
C PRO A 405 -1.86 4.15 -0.77
N TYR A 406 -2.35 2.95 -0.41
CA TYR A 406 -2.17 1.74 -1.21
C TYR A 406 -3.00 1.79 -2.48
N ARG A 407 -4.26 2.23 -2.35
CA ARG A 407 -5.19 2.40 -3.46
C ARG A 407 -4.74 3.49 -4.43
N LYS A 408 -4.25 4.62 -3.89
CA LYS A 408 -3.61 5.69 -4.66
C LYS A 408 -2.41 5.17 -5.44
N ALA A 409 -1.49 4.46 -4.79
CA ALA A 409 -0.30 3.91 -5.44
C ALA A 409 -0.65 2.85 -6.51
N TRP A 410 -1.69 2.04 -6.29
CA TRP A 410 -2.23 1.13 -7.30
C TRP A 410 -2.74 1.87 -8.54
N PHE A 411 -3.51 2.93 -8.35
CA PHE A 411 -3.99 3.79 -9.43
C PHE A 411 -2.81 4.42 -10.20
N GLU A 412 -1.83 4.94 -9.47
CA GLU A 412 -0.64 5.60 -10.03
C GLU A 412 0.27 4.63 -10.79
N LEU A 413 0.40 3.38 -10.34
CA LEU A 413 1.14 2.34 -11.06
C LEU A 413 0.59 2.15 -12.48
N ASN A 414 -0.72 1.95 -12.59
CA ASN A 414 -1.41 1.79 -13.87
C ASN A 414 -1.29 3.08 -14.70
N PHE A 415 -1.48 4.23 -14.07
CA PHE A 415 -1.30 5.53 -14.72
C PHE A 415 0.09 5.69 -15.35
N ILE A 416 1.17 5.34 -14.64
CA ILE A 416 2.54 5.46 -15.13
C ILE A 416 2.77 4.60 -16.37
N TYR A 417 2.28 3.35 -16.37
CA TYR A 417 2.43 2.45 -17.51
C TYR A 417 1.75 3.02 -18.76
N HIS A 418 0.50 3.45 -18.63
CA HIS A 418 -0.27 3.98 -19.75
C HIS A 418 0.20 5.38 -20.18
N ARG A 419 0.71 6.22 -19.27
CA ARG A 419 1.09 7.62 -19.56
C ARG A 419 2.55 7.81 -19.95
N PHE A 420 3.47 7.10 -19.32
CA PHE A 420 4.91 7.35 -19.46
C PHE A 420 5.63 6.19 -20.14
N ILE A 421 5.48 4.95 -19.64
CA ILE A 421 6.20 3.79 -20.19
C ILE A 421 5.83 3.54 -21.65
N SER A 422 4.54 3.69 -21.98
CA SER A 422 4.01 3.58 -23.34
C SER A 422 4.69 4.50 -24.37
N LEU A 423 5.35 5.58 -23.93
CA LEU A 423 5.98 6.55 -24.83
C LEU A 423 7.37 6.14 -25.30
N PHE A 424 8.06 5.26 -24.59
CA PHE A 424 9.48 4.98 -24.88
C PHE A 424 9.93 3.53 -24.66
N ASP A 425 9.14 2.68 -24.00
CA ASP A 425 9.42 1.25 -23.82
C ASP A 425 8.21 0.40 -24.21
N GLU A 426 8.04 0.22 -25.52
CA GLU A 426 6.92 -0.53 -26.11
C GLU A 426 6.87 -1.98 -25.61
N LYS A 427 8.03 -2.64 -25.47
CA LYS A 427 8.09 -4.03 -25.02
C LYS A 427 7.58 -4.13 -23.58
N MET A 428 8.12 -3.33 -22.67
CA MET A 428 7.71 -3.37 -21.26
C MET A 428 6.24 -2.98 -21.07
N TYR A 429 5.76 -2.01 -21.85
CA TYR A 429 4.34 -1.63 -21.85
C TYR A 429 3.44 -2.78 -22.31
N ASN A 430 3.79 -3.46 -23.41
CA ASN A 430 3.00 -4.58 -23.94
C ASN A 430 3.02 -5.79 -22.98
N ASP A 431 4.18 -6.10 -22.39
CA ASP A 431 4.31 -7.16 -21.38
C ASP A 431 3.39 -6.87 -20.18
N PHE A 432 3.44 -5.65 -19.63
CA PHE A 432 2.54 -5.21 -18.57
C PHE A 432 1.07 -5.32 -18.98
N LYS A 433 0.70 -4.78 -20.15
CA LYS A 433 -0.68 -4.75 -20.63
C LYS A 433 -1.27 -6.15 -20.81
N ASN A 434 -0.50 -7.08 -21.36
CA ASN A 434 -0.95 -8.46 -21.54
C ASN A 434 -1.17 -9.16 -20.19
N GLU A 435 -0.23 -8.99 -19.26
CA GLU A 435 -0.31 -9.59 -17.94
C GLU A 435 -1.40 -8.99 -17.06
N SER A 436 -1.56 -7.66 -17.10
CA SER A 436 -2.57 -6.94 -16.32
C SER A 436 -3.96 -7.25 -16.87
N ASN A 437 -4.14 -7.25 -18.19
CA ASN A 437 -5.39 -7.67 -18.81
C ASN A 437 -5.73 -9.10 -18.39
N TYR A 438 -4.82 -10.07 -18.51
CA TYR A 438 -5.11 -11.44 -18.10
C TYR A 438 -5.44 -11.57 -16.60
N PHE A 439 -4.72 -10.87 -15.72
CA PHE A 439 -4.91 -11.01 -14.28
C PHE A 439 -6.16 -10.28 -13.75
N LEU A 440 -6.50 -9.14 -14.36
CA LEU A 440 -7.62 -8.28 -13.95
C LEU A 440 -8.91 -8.56 -14.73
N ASP A 441 -8.86 -9.40 -15.76
CA ASP A 441 -10.02 -9.74 -16.57
C ASP A 441 -11.04 -10.52 -15.75
N TYR A 442 -12.13 -9.82 -15.44
CA TYR A 442 -13.29 -10.39 -14.78
C TYR A 442 -14.52 -10.51 -15.70
N ASP A 443 -14.47 -9.91 -16.89
CA ASP A 443 -15.59 -9.86 -17.84
C ASP A 443 -15.56 -11.06 -18.80
N SER A 444 -14.43 -11.73 -18.99
CA SER A 444 -14.38 -12.93 -19.80
C SER A 444 -15.02 -14.15 -19.14
N ASP A 445 -15.67 -14.93 -20.00
CA ASP A 445 -16.29 -16.23 -19.68
C ASP A 445 -15.31 -17.39 -19.89
N TYR A 446 -13.99 -17.20 -19.68
CA TYR A 446 -13.05 -18.32 -19.76
C TYR A 446 -13.35 -19.33 -18.64
N ASP A 447 -13.85 -20.49 -19.05
CA ASP A 447 -14.15 -21.59 -18.13
C ASP A 447 -12.84 -22.27 -17.72
N ARG A 448 -12.21 -21.74 -16.67
CA ARG A 448 -10.96 -22.26 -16.11
C ARG A 448 -11.26 -23.39 -15.14
N ASN A 449 -10.54 -24.49 -15.27
CA ASN A 449 -10.68 -25.62 -14.34
C ASN A 449 -9.98 -25.33 -12.99
N GLU A 450 -10.30 -26.11 -11.95
CA GLU A 450 -9.74 -25.90 -10.60
C GLU A 450 -8.21 -26.07 -10.54
N GLN A 451 -7.63 -26.93 -11.37
CA GLN A 451 -6.18 -27.09 -11.44
C GLN A 451 -5.51 -25.82 -11.98
N GLU A 452 -6.08 -25.21 -13.02
CA GLU A 452 -5.60 -23.94 -13.57
C GLU A 452 -5.73 -22.80 -12.57
N LYS A 453 -6.82 -22.75 -11.79
CA LYS A 453 -7.02 -21.76 -10.72
C LYS A 453 -5.98 -21.91 -9.62
N ASN A 454 -5.63 -23.14 -9.26
CA ASN A 454 -4.63 -23.41 -8.22
C ASN A 454 -3.20 -23.10 -8.68
N VAL A 455 -2.88 -23.32 -9.96
CA VAL A 455 -1.51 -23.10 -10.49
C VAL A 455 -1.26 -21.64 -10.85
N ASN A 456 -2.25 -20.93 -11.38
CA ASN A 456 -2.08 -19.54 -11.85
C ASN A 456 -3.33 -18.69 -11.54
N PRO A 457 -3.64 -18.42 -10.27
CA PRO A 457 -4.85 -17.71 -9.89
C PRO A 457 -4.90 -16.28 -10.47
N ILE A 458 -6.09 -15.83 -10.85
CA ILE A 458 -6.39 -14.45 -11.27
C ILE A 458 -7.29 -13.77 -10.25
N LEU A 459 -7.45 -12.45 -10.37
CA LEU A 459 -8.17 -11.68 -9.37
C LEU A 459 -9.66 -12.06 -9.26
N LYS A 460 -10.32 -12.43 -10.37
CA LYS A 460 -11.71 -12.93 -10.39
C LYS A 460 -11.87 -14.23 -9.58
N ASP A 461 -10.81 -15.02 -9.37
CA ASP A 461 -10.89 -16.29 -8.63
C ASP A 461 -11.23 -16.11 -7.13
N ILE A 462 -11.17 -14.86 -6.62
CA ILE A 462 -11.73 -14.47 -5.32
C ILE A 462 -13.24 -14.73 -5.27
N GLY A 463 -13.92 -14.56 -6.41
CA GLY A 463 -15.34 -14.75 -6.58
C GLY A 463 -16.21 -13.69 -5.90
N ASP A 464 -17.53 -13.89 -6.02
CA ASP A 464 -18.57 -13.03 -5.43
C ASP A 464 -18.71 -13.19 -3.90
N LEU A 465 -17.75 -13.87 -3.25
CA LEU A 465 -17.68 -13.98 -1.79
C LEU A 465 -17.54 -12.61 -1.13
N THR A 466 -16.92 -11.66 -1.84
CA THR A 466 -16.69 -10.28 -1.40
C THR A 466 -17.76 -9.31 -1.93
N LYS A 467 -18.76 -9.81 -2.66
CA LYS A 467 -19.89 -9.01 -3.14
C LYS A 467 -20.92 -8.88 -2.02
N PHE A 468 -21.33 -7.65 -1.70
CA PHE A 468 -22.36 -7.43 -0.69
C PHE A 468 -23.49 -6.56 -1.23
N GLU A 469 -24.71 -7.06 -1.07
CA GLU A 469 -25.95 -6.36 -1.34
C GLU A 469 -26.63 -6.14 0.01
N SER A 470 -26.76 -4.89 0.43
CA SER A 470 -27.46 -4.55 1.67
C SER A 470 -28.81 -3.92 1.33
N ASP A 471 -29.88 -4.69 1.51
CA ASP A 471 -31.26 -4.20 1.40
C ASP A 471 -31.57 -3.14 2.47
N SER A 472 -30.88 -3.17 3.63
CA SER A 472 -31.09 -2.23 4.73
C SER A 472 -30.43 -0.86 4.51
N LEU A 473 -29.36 -0.81 3.71
CA LEU A 473 -28.62 0.42 3.41
C LEU A 473 -28.85 0.95 1.98
N LEU A 474 -29.59 0.21 1.14
CA LEU A 474 -29.73 0.50 -0.31
C LEU A 474 -28.35 0.72 -0.98
N GLN A 475 -27.32 0.01 -0.51
CA GLN A 475 -25.94 0.17 -0.97
C GLN A 475 -25.43 -1.13 -1.57
N TYR A 476 -24.84 -0.99 -2.76
CA TYR A 476 -24.19 -2.06 -3.50
C TYR A 476 -22.67 -1.91 -3.35
N PHE A 477 -22.04 -2.87 -2.69
CA PHE A 477 -20.58 -2.93 -2.60
C PHE A 477 -20.07 -3.93 -3.66
N PRO A 478 -19.36 -3.45 -4.70
CA PRO A 478 -18.79 -4.34 -5.69
C PRO A 478 -17.74 -5.25 -5.02
N PRO A 479 -17.58 -6.48 -5.52
CA PRO A 479 -16.54 -7.37 -5.01
C PRO A 479 -15.15 -6.75 -5.22
N ALA A 480 -14.21 -7.11 -4.35
CA ALA A 480 -12.87 -6.52 -4.29
C ALA A 480 -12.14 -6.59 -5.63
N TYR A 481 -12.25 -7.71 -6.36
CA TYR A 481 -11.62 -7.87 -7.67
C TYR A 481 -12.10 -6.83 -8.68
N LYS A 482 -13.40 -6.49 -8.65
CA LYS A 482 -14.01 -5.54 -9.57
C LYS A 482 -13.58 -4.12 -9.24
N THR A 483 -13.48 -3.78 -7.95
CA THR A 483 -12.95 -2.48 -7.51
C THR A 483 -11.52 -2.25 -8.00
N ILE A 484 -10.62 -3.21 -7.75
CA ILE A 484 -9.21 -3.13 -8.15
C ILE A 484 -9.06 -3.05 -9.68
N ALA A 485 -9.80 -3.88 -10.43
CA ALA A 485 -9.74 -3.89 -11.89
C ALA A 485 -10.35 -2.63 -12.52
N ASN A 486 -11.48 -2.13 -12.01
CA ASN A 486 -12.11 -0.89 -12.47
C ASN A 486 -11.18 0.31 -12.28
N GLU A 487 -10.45 0.37 -11.16
CA GLU A 487 -9.50 1.44 -10.91
C GLU A 487 -8.30 1.42 -11.86
N ALA A 488 -7.83 0.23 -12.25
CA ALA A 488 -6.81 0.11 -13.29
C ALA A 488 -7.32 0.66 -14.63
N SER A 489 -8.54 0.28 -15.04
CA SER A 489 -9.17 0.83 -16.26
C SER A 489 -9.41 2.33 -16.18
N LEU A 490 -9.78 2.83 -14.99
CA LEU A 490 -9.98 4.26 -14.76
C LEU A 490 -8.65 5.03 -14.85
N ALA A 491 -7.55 4.45 -14.35
CA ALA A 491 -6.21 4.99 -14.48
C ALA A 491 -5.75 5.05 -15.95
N GLU A 492 -6.05 4.03 -16.77
CA GLU A 492 -5.79 4.05 -18.22
C GLU A 492 -6.51 5.20 -18.93
N LYS A 493 -7.81 5.36 -18.68
CA LYS A 493 -8.61 6.45 -19.26
C LYS A 493 -8.10 7.82 -18.81
N THR A 494 -7.71 7.94 -17.54
CA THR A 494 -7.15 9.16 -16.96
C THR A 494 -5.78 9.50 -17.54
N ALA A 495 -4.91 8.49 -17.74
CA ALA A 495 -3.63 8.63 -18.42
C ALA A 495 -3.80 9.12 -19.86
N SER A 496 -4.80 8.57 -20.57
CA SER A 496 -5.11 8.97 -21.95
C SER A 496 -5.57 10.43 -22.04
N LEU A 497 -6.49 10.85 -21.16
CA LEU A 497 -6.93 12.25 -21.08
C LEU A 497 -5.77 13.19 -20.74
N HIS A 498 -4.98 12.83 -19.72
CA HIS A 498 -3.81 13.61 -19.34
C HIS A 498 -2.83 13.72 -20.51
N PHE A 499 -2.54 12.64 -21.24
CA PHE A 499 -1.66 12.67 -22.40
C PHE A 499 -2.19 13.61 -23.48
N TYR A 500 -3.50 13.59 -23.77
CA TYR A 500 -4.10 14.48 -24.77
C TYR A 500 -3.98 15.95 -24.38
N GLU A 501 -4.28 16.30 -23.13
CA GLU A 501 -4.27 17.70 -22.66
C GLU A 501 -2.84 18.24 -22.47
N THR A 502 -1.90 17.40 -22.03
CA THR A 502 -0.51 17.82 -21.77
C THR A 502 0.43 17.59 -22.95
N GLY A 503 0.10 16.68 -23.87
CA GLY A 503 0.92 16.29 -25.01
C GLY A 503 1.18 17.43 -26.00
N ILE A 504 0.24 18.38 -26.10
CA ILE A 504 0.40 19.62 -26.87
C ILE A 504 1.56 20.48 -26.34
N HIS A 505 1.89 20.37 -25.05
CA HIS A 505 3.02 21.08 -24.45
C HIS A 505 4.37 20.39 -24.68
N LEU A 506 4.39 19.07 -24.88
CA LEU A 506 5.61 18.30 -25.22
C LEU A 506 6.15 18.69 -26.60
N GLN A 507 5.27 18.97 -27.56
CA GLN A 507 5.64 19.46 -28.90
C GLN A 507 6.36 20.81 -28.86
N LYS A 508 6.18 21.62 -27.81
CA LYS A 508 6.88 22.91 -27.65
C LYS A 508 8.34 22.75 -27.19
N TYR A 509 8.71 21.56 -26.74
CA TYR A 509 10.06 21.21 -26.29
C TYR A 509 10.76 20.23 -27.26
N SER A 510 10.04 19.75 -28.28
CA SER A 510 10.55 18.94 -29.39
C SER A 510 11.16 19.86 -30.44
#